data_AF-A0A5M9R0Q9-F1
#
_entry.id   AF-A0A5M9R0Q9-F1
#
_cell.length_a   1.000
_cell.length_b   1.000
_cell.length_c   1.000
_cell.angle_alpha   90.00
_cell.angle_beta   90.00
_cell.angle_gamma   90.00
#
_symmetry.space_group_name_H-M   'P 1'
#
loop_
_entity.id
_entity.type
_entity.pdbx_description
1 polymer ?
#
loop_
_entity_poly.entity_id
_entity_poly.type
_entity_poly.pdbx_seq_one_letter_code
_entity_poly.pdbx_strand_id
1 'polypeptide(L)'
;MDKLKVTQFRATPKAQSKLDVLKKRLREGGVKPSIDIVLNTIIENITLADFDRLAKNLIASNSVKSQIMEMFNNGQLTQEMLDALKPNIEAREK
;
A
#
# COMPACT_ATOMS: atom_id res chain seq x y z
N MET A 1 -5.63 -3.84 -31.26
CA MET A 1 -6.42 -3.13 -30.23
C MET A 1 -6.15 -3.81 -28.91
N ASP A 2 -5.33 -3.20 -28.05
CA ASP A 2 -5.14 -3.71 -26.69
C ASP A 2 -6.47 -3.65 -25.94
N LYS A 3 -6.90 -4.79 -25.39
CA LYS A 3 -8.11 -4.87 -24.59
C LYS A 3 -7.89 -4.07 -23.31
N LEU A 4 -8.65 -3.00 -23.12
CA LEU A 4 -8.67 -2.25 -21.85
C LEU A 4 -9.00 -3.23 -20.71
N LYS A 5 -8.08 -3.37 -19.76
CA LYS A 5 -8.29 -4.18 -18.55
C LYS A 5 -9.11 -3.36 -17.56
N VAL A 6 -10.26 -3.89 -17.15
CA VAL A 6 -11.09 -3.28 -16.11
C VAL A 6 -10.53 -3.67 -14.75
N THR A 7 -10.17 -2.68 -13.93
CA THR A 7 -9.71 -2.89 -12.55
C THR A 7 -10.74 -2.34 -11.58
N GLN A 8 -11.21 -3.17 -10.64
CA GLN A 8 -12.08 -2.73 -9.55
C GLN A 8 -11.22 -2.15 -8.42
N PHE A 9 -11.54 -0.93 -7.99
CA PHE A 9 -10.84 -0.26 -6.90
C PHE A 9 -11.75 -0.17 -5.66
N ARG A 10 -11.37 -0.85 -4.58
CA ARG A 10 -12.05 -0.74 -3.29
C ARG A 10 -11.31 0.24 -2.40
N ALA A 11 -11.87 1.44 -2.23
CA ALA A 11 -11.29 2.47 -1.38
C ALA A 11 -11.54 2.16 0.11
N THR A 12 -10.54 2.38 0.96
CA THR A 12 -10.76 2.50 2.42
C THR A 12 -11.50 3.80 2.73
N PRO A 13 -12.13 3.96 3.90
CA PRO A 13 -12.83 5.21 4.26
C PRO A 13 -11.94 6.46 4.12
N LYS A 14 -10.69 6.35 4.59
CA LYS A 14 -9.69 7.43 4.47
C LYS A 14 -9.34 7.74 3.01
N ALA A 15 -9.20 6.71 2.18
CA ALA A 15 -8.93 6.89 0.75
C ALA A 15 -10.13 7.51 0.03
N GLN A 16 -11.36 7.12 0.40
CA GLN A 16 -12.59 7.65 -0.17
C GLN A 16 -12.73 9.15 0.09
N SER A 17 -12.52 9.61 1.33
CA SER A 17 -12.55 11.05 1.65
C SER A 17 -11.52 11.84 0.84
N LYS A 18 -10.33 11.27 0.61
CA LYS A 18 -9.29 11.91 -0.21
C LYS A 18 -9.67 11.94 -1.69
N LEU A 19 -10.29 10.88 -2.22
CA LEU A 19 -10.81 10.85 -3.58
C LEU A 19 -11.86 11.94 -3.81
N ASP A 20 -12.74 12.18 -2.85
CA ASP A 20 -13.78 13.21 -2.99
C ASP A 20 -13.17 14.62 -3.07
N VAL A 21 -12.13 14.89 -2.29
CA VAL A 21 -11.35 16.15 -2.38
C VAL A 21 -10.67 16.28 -3.75
N LEU A 22 -10.03 15.22 -4.24
CA LEU A 22 -9.34 15.24 -5.54
C LEU A 22 -10.34 15.47 -6.69
N LYS A 23 -11.49 14.79 -6.65
CA LYS A 23 -12.60 15.00 -7.60
C LYS A 23 -13.11 16.44 -7.55
N LYS A 24 -13.25 17.03 -6.36
CA LYS A 24 -13.66 18.43 -6.22
C LYS A 24 -12.68 19.38 -6.91
N ARG A 25 -11.38 19.20 -6.69
CA ARG A 25 -10.32 20.00 -7.35
C ARG A 25 -10.34 19.88 -8.87
N LEU A 26 -10.59 18.68 -9.40
CA LEU A 26 -10.76 18.49 -10.85
C LEU A 26 -11.97 19.28 -11.38
N ARG A 27 -13.10 19.27 -10.67
CA ARG A 27 -14.28 20.08 -11.05
C ARG A 27 -13.96 21.57 -11.05
N GLU A 28 -13.23 22.05 -10.04
CA GLU A 28 -12.81 23.45 -9.92
C GLU A 28 -11.89 23.86 -11.10
N GLY A 29 -11.10 22.92 -11.63
CA GLY A 29 -10.31 23.10 -12.84
C GLY A 29 -11.05 22.83 -14.16
N GLY A 30 -12.38 22.65 -14.14
CA GLY A 30 -13.19 22.40 -15.35
C GLY A 30 -13.11 20.98 -15.91
N VAL A 31 -12.47 20.05 -15.22
CA VAL A 31 -12.35 18.64 -15.64
C VAL A 31 -13.47 17.81 -15.04
N LYS A 32 -14.13 16.98 -15.86
CA LYS A 32 -15.14 16.03 -15.38
C LYS A 32 -14.48 15.07 -14.37
N PRO A 33 -14.97 15.02 -13.12
CA PRO A 33 -14.37 14.22 -12.08
C PRO A 33 -14.70 12.75 -12.29
N SER A 34 -13.67 11.92 -12.39
CA SER A 34 -13.85 10.48 -12.47
C SER A 34 -12.69 9.76 -11.78
N ILE A 35 -12.96 8.57 -11.24
CA ILE A 35 -11.98 7.81 -10.44
C ILE A 35 -10.81 7.37 -11.31
N ASP A 36 -11.09 6.88 -12.52
CA ASP A 36 -10.10 6.53 -13.53
C ASP A 36 -9.18 7.71 -13.86
N ILE A 37 -9.72 8.91 -14.06
CA ILE A 37 -8.90 10.11 -14.31
C ILE A 37 -7.97 10.39 -13.13
N VAL A 38 -8.48 10.32 -11.90
CA VAL A 38 -7.65 10.53 -10.70
C VAL A 38 -6.56 9.48 -10.58
N LEU A 39 -6.90 8.20 -10.77
CA LEU A 39 -5.95 7.10 -10.63
C LEU A 39 -4.90 7.11 -11.74
N ASN A 40 -5.29 7.29 -13.01
CA ASN A 40 -4.36 7.37 -14.12
C ASN A 40 -3.42 8.56 -13.97
N THR A 41 -3.92 9.74 -13.60
CA THR A 41 -3.07 10.90 -13.34
C THR A 41 -2.02 10.60 -12.27
N ILE A 42 -2.39 9.89 -11.20
CA ILE A 42 -1.42 9.53 -10.15
C ILE A 42 -0.43 8.49 -10.66
N ILE A 43 -0.89 7.42 -11.30
CA ILE A 43 -0.07 6.28 -11.72
C ILE A 43 0.91 6.69 -12.84
N GLU A 44 0.49 7.56 -13.76
CA GLU A 44 1.32 8.04 -14.86
C GLU A 44 2.41 9.02 -14.40
N ASN A 45 2.21 9.70 -13.26
CA ASN A 45 3.11 10.75 -12.78
C ASN A 45 3.91 10.37 -11.52
N ILE A 46 3.61 9.24 -10.89
CA ILE A 46 4.37 8.75 -9.73
C ILE A 46 5.69 8.15 -10.20
N THR A 47 6.79 8.50 -9.53
CA THR A 47 8.09 7.85 -9.75
C THR A 47 8.16 6.53 -8.98
N LEU A 48 9.03 5.60 -9.39
CA LEU A 48 9.27 4.38 -8.61
C LEU A 48 9.75 4.70 -7.19
N ALA A 49 10.59 5.73 -7.03
CA ALA A 49 11.06 6.19 -5.73
C ALA A 49 9.90 6.70 -4.83
N ASP A 50 8.93 7.40 -5.40
CA ASP A 50 7.72 7.81 -4.66
C ASP A 50 6.87 6.61 -4.25
N PHE A 51 6.72 5.64 -5.15
CA PHE A 51 6.01 4.40 -4.82
C PHE A 51 6.69 3.68 -3.66
N ASP A 52 8.00 3.46 -3.73
CA ASP A 52 8.77 2.79 -2.68
C ASP A 52 8.65 3.52 -1.34
N ARG A 53 8.71 4.86 -1.35
CA ARG A 53 8.52 5.68 -0.15
C ARG A 53 7.13 5.53 0.44
N LEU A 54 6.08 5.52 -0.38
CA LEU A 54 4.69 5.37 0.08
C LEU A 54 4.39 3.95 0.55
N ALA A 55 4.99 2.95 -0.11
CA ALA A 55 4.84 1.54 0.19
C ALA A 55 5.71 1.11 1.37
N LYS A 56 6.78 1.85 1.74
CA LYS A 56 7.72 1.47 2.81
C LYS A 56 7.04 1.04 4.10
N ASN A 57 6.07 1.82 4.58
CA ASN A 57 5.36 1.49 5.82
C ASN A 57 4.42 0.29 5.65
N LEU A 58 3.83 0.13 4.46
CA LEU A 58 2.99 -1.02 4.13
C LEU A 58 3.81 -2.31 4.02
N ILE A 59 4.98 -2.24 3.39
CA ILE A 59 5.94 -3.35 3.30
C ILE A 59 6.44 -3.68 4.69
N ALA A 60 6.81 -2.67 5.49
CA ALA A 60 7.23 -2.87 6.86
C ALA A 60 6.12 -3.50 7.71
N SER A 61 4.86 -3.08 7.59
CA SER A 61 3.76 -3.67 8.37
C SER A 61 3.36 -5.08 7.92
N ASN A 62 3.62 -5.43 6.65
CA ASN A 62 3.33 -6.75 6.10
C ASN A 62 4.55 -7.67 6.06
N SER A 63 5.73 -7.20 6.46
CA SER A 63 6.88 -8.08 6.57
C SER A 63 6.61 -9.07 7.69
N VAL A 64 6.89 -10.35 7.40
CA VAL A 64 6.78 -11.45 8.35
C VAL A 64 7.59 -11.13 9.61
N LYS A 65 8.71 -10.43 9.44
CA LYS A 65 9.56 -9.93 10.52
C LYS A 65 8.85 -8.96 11.47
N SER A 66 8.10 -7.99 10.95
CA SER A 66 7.38 -7.03 11.80
C SER A 66 6.21 -7.69 12.52
N GLN A 67 5.48 -8.59 11.87
CA GLN A 67 4.39 -9.34 12.49
C GLN A 67 4.91 -10.25 13.63
N ILE A 68 6.04 -10.93 13.42
CA ILE A 68 6.67 -11.79 14.43
C ILE A 68 7.23 -10.96 15.59
N MET A 69 7.83 -9.80 15.32
CA MET A 69 8.28 -8.86 16.38
C MET A 69 7.11 -8.32 17.19
N GLU A 70 5.98 -8.02 16.55
CA GLU A 70 4.77 -7.55 17.23
C GLU A 70 4.16 -8.66 18.12
N MET A 71 4.12 -9.90 17.64
CA MET A 71 3.70 -11.06 18.45
C MET A 71 4.64 -11.33 19.64
N PHE A 72 5.95 -11.16 19.45
CA PHE A 72 6.93 -11.25 20.54
C PHE A 72 6.74 -10.15 21.58
N ASN A 73 6.59 -8.90 21.15
CA ASN A 73 6.37 -7.77 22.05
C ASN A 73 5.04 -7.88 22.82
N ASN A 74 4.03 -8.52 22.23
CA ASN A 74 2.75 -8.80 22.87
C ASN A 74 2.79 -10.05 23.79
N GLY A 75 3.97 -10.67 23.97
CA GLY A 75 4.14 -11.85 24.82
C GLY A 75 3.55 -13.14 24.25
N GLN A 76 3.16 -13.14 22.97
CA GLN A 76 2.61 -14.31 22.28
C GLN A 76 3.70 -15.26 21.75
N LEU A 77 4.96 -14.82 21.79
CA LEU A 77 6.13 -15.55 21.33
C LEU A 77 7.23 -15.42 22.38
N THR A 78 7.90 -16.53 22.70
CA THR A 78 9.07 -16.52 23.58
C THR A 78 10.34 -16.24 22.77
N GLN A 79 11.42 -15.86 23.46
CA GLN A 79 12.70 -15.55 22.82
C GLN A 79 13.27 -16.75 22.05
N GLU A 80 13.13 -17.96 22.59
CA GLU A 80 13.58 -19.20 21.94
C GLU A 80 12.82 -19.48 20.63
N MET A 81 11.51 -19.24 20.62
CA MET A 81 10.68 -19.40 19.42
C MET A 81 11.01 -18.33 18.37
N LEU A 82 11.31 -17.10 18.80
CA LEU A 82 11.76 -16.03 17.91
C LEU A 82 13.11 -16.39 17.24
N ASP A 83 14.06 -16.92 18.01
CA ASP A 83 15.38 -17.31 17.52
C ASP A 83 15.32 -18.51 16.57
N ALA A 84 14.38 -19.43 16.76
CA ALA A 84 14.11 -20.52 15.82
C ALA A 84 13.49 -20.04 14.49
N LEU A 85 12.74 -18.93 14.51
CA LEU A 85 12.06 -18.39 13.32
C LEU A 85 12.95 -17.47 12.49
N LYS A 86 13.90 -16.75 13.10
CA LYS A 86 14.85 -15.84 12.42
C LYS A 86 15.50 -16.41 11.14
N PRO A 87 16.12 -17.60 11.14
CA PRO A 87 16.79 -18.12 9.95
C PRO A 87 15.83 -18.38 8.77
N ASN A 88 14.56 -18.73 9.04
CA ASN A 88 13.56 -18.93 8.00
C ASN A 88 13.00 -17.62 7.43
N ILE A 89 13.00 -16.55 8.22
CA ILE A 89 12.59 -15.20 7.78
C ILE A 89 13.66 -14.63 6.84
N GLU A 90 14.94 -14.75 7.22
CA GLU A 90 16.07 -14.25 6.43
C GLU A 90 16.24 -14.99 5.08
N ALA A 91 15.84 -16.26 5.02
CA ALA A 91 15.85 -17.04 3.79
C ALA A 91 14.71 -16.68 2.80
N ARG A 92 13.59 -16.14 3.30
CA ARG A 92 12.42 -15.75 2.48
C ARG A 92 12.48 -14.33 1.94
N GLU A 93 13.36 -13.49 2.50
CA GLU A 93 13.55 -12.09 2.08
C GLU A 93 14.74 -11.91 1.09
N LYS A 94 15.32 -13.02 0.60
CA LYS A 94 16.28 -13.05 -0.52
C LYS A 94 15.59 -13.41 -1.84
#